data_AF-T2SEB5-F1
#
_entry.id   AF-T2SEB5-F1
#
_cell.length_a   1.000
_cell.length_b   1.000
_cell.length_c   1.000
_cell.angle_alpha   90.00
_cell.angle_beta   90.00
_cell.angle_gamma   90.00
#
_symmetry.space_group_name_H-M   'P 1'
#
loop_
_entity.id
_entity.type
_entity.pdbx_description
1 polymer ?
#
loop_
_entity_poly.entity_id
_entity_poly.type
_entity_poly.pdbx_seq_one_letter_code
_entity_poly.pdbx_strand_id
1 'polypeptide(L)'
;MYVVLEGVDGAGKSTQIELLKGAFQNALFTKEPGGTKTGETLRRIALNENMSELARAFLFLSDRAEHIESVIKPALKEKNSSLATGV
;
A
#
# COMPACT_ATOMS: atom_id res chain seq x y z
N MET A 1 -15.07 1.75 3.96
CA MET A 1 -14.94 0.66 2.96
C MET A 1 -13.46 0.52 2.61
N TYR A 2 -12.93 -0.69 2.50
CA TYR A 2 -11.53 -0.93 2.12
C TYR A 2 -11.44 -1.65 0.78
N VAL A 3 -10.69 -1.08 -0.17
CA VAL A 3 -10.53 -1.59 -1.53
C VAL A 3 -9.05 -1.78 -1.83
N VAL A 4 -8.68 -2.92 -2.41
CA VAL A 4 -7.32 -3.23 -2.85
C VAL A 4 -7.33 -3.40 -4.37
N LEU A 5 -6.46 -2.67 -5.07
CA LEU A 5 -6.22 -2.85 -6.50
C LEU A 5 -4.97 -3.72 -6.71
N GLU A 6 -5.20 -4.94 -7.20
CA GLU A 6 -4.16 -5.94 -7.48
C GLU A 6 -4.01 -6.21 -8.98
N GLY A 7 -2.83 -6.70 -9.37
CA GLY A 7 -2.52 -7.08 -10.75
C GLY A 7 -1.03 -7.05 -11.04
N VAL A 8 -0.62 -7.69 -12.15
CA VAL A 8 0.77 -7.70 -12.61
C VAL A 8 1.25 -6.30 -13.05
N ASP A 9 2.55 -6.13 -13.21
CA ASP A 9 3.11 -4.90 -13.75
C ASP A 9 2.57 -4.62 -15.16
N GLY A 10 2.26 -3.35 -15.43
CA GLY A 10 1.62 -2.94 -16.68
C GLY A 10 0.10 -3.19 -16.77
N ALA A 11 -0.54 -3.81 -15.76
CA ALA A 11 -1.99 -4.05 -15.76
C ALA A 11 -2.86 -2.78 -15.61
N GLY A 12 -2.26 -1.59 -15.48
CA GLY A 12 -2.98 -0.31 -15.40
C GLY A 12 -3.43 0.12 -14.01
N LYS A 13 -2.93 -0.51 -12.93
CA LYS A 13 -3.28 -0.20 -11.53
C LYS A 13 -3.15 1.29 -11.20
N SER A 14 -2.01 1.90 -11.51
CA SER A 14 -1.76 3.33 -11.21
C SER A 14 -2.71 4.25 -11.99
N THR A 15 -3.05 3.91 -13.24
CA THR A 15 -4.06 4.64 -14.02
C THR A 15 -5.43 4.58 -13.36
N GLN A 16 -5.85 3.38 -12.90
CA GLN A 16 -7.14 3.22 -12.22
C GLN A 16 -7.17 3.98 -10.88
N ILE A 17 -6.06 4.01 -10.13
CA ILE A 17 -5.95 4.80 -8.89
C ILE A 17 -6.17 6.29 -9.17
N GLU A 18 -5.55 6.86 -10.20
CA GLU A 18 -5.72 8.27 -10.54
C GLU A 18 -7.16 8.60 -10.96
N LEU A 19 -7.81 7.73 -11.72
CA LEU A 19 -9.23 7.88 -12.07
C LEU A 19 -10.13 7.83 -10.81
N LEU A 20 -9.86 6.90 -9.90
CA LEU A 20 -10.60 6.77 -8.65
C LEU A 20 -10.40 7.98 -7.73
N LYS A 21 -9.20 8.58 -7.68
CA LYS A 21 -8.96 9.82 -6.92
C LYS A 21 -9.86 10.96 -7.40
N GLY A 22 -10.08 11.07 -8.71
CA GLY A 22 -11.00 12.05 -9.29
C GLY A 22 -12.46 11.82 -8.89
N ALA A 23 -12.88 10.55 -8.81
CA ALA A 23 -14.26 10.18 -8.46
C ALA A 23 -14.54 10.17 -6.95
N PHE A 24 -13.52 9.90 -6.11
CA PHE A 24 -13.66 9.71 -4.66
C PHE A 24 -12.73 10.65 -3.89
N GLN A 25 -12.99 11.95 -3.95
CA GLN A 25 -12.12 13.00 -3.37
C GLN A 25 -11.93 12.90 -1.85
N ASN A 26 -12.89 12.30 -1.13
CA ASN A 26 -12.83 12.12 0.33
C ASN A 26 -12.22 10.76 0.73
N ALA A 27 -11.77 9.95 -0.23
CA ALA A 27 -11.14 8.68 0.07
C ALA A 27 -9.65 8.87 0.36
N LEU A 28 -9.12 8.10 1.30
CA LEU A 28 -7.69 7.97 1.52
C LEU A 28 -7.13 7.01 0.48
N PHE A 29 -6.10 7.44 -0.24
CA PHE A 29 -5.35 6.62 -1.18
C PHE A 29 -3.96 6.35 -0.63
N THR A 30 -3.58 5.08 -0.62
CA THR A 30 -2.26 4.64 -0.14
C THR A 30 -1.73 3.49 -1.00
N LYS A 31 -0.53 2.99 -0.72
CA LYS A 31 0.13 1.92 -1.48
C LYS A 31 0.97 1.00 -0.63
N GLU A 32 1.15 -0.22 -1.10
CA GLU A 32 2.11 -1.18 -0.58
C GLU A 32 2.99 -1.70 -1.74
N PRO A 33 4.27 -2.00 -1.54
CA PRO A 33 5.04 -1.63 -0.36
C PRO A 33 5.42 -0.14 -0.36
N GLY A 34 5.62 0.44 0.81
CA GLY A 34 6.14 1.81 0.98
C GLY A 34 5.10 2.89 1.27
N GLY A 35 3.95 2.55 1.83
CA GLY A 35 2.91 3.52 2.22
C GLY A 35 3.23 4.32 3.50
N THR A 36 4.33 4.00 4.18
CA THR A 36 4.77 4.64 5.44
C THR A 36 6.28 4.90 5.41
N LYS A 37 6.80 5.76 6.31
CA LYS A 37 8.26 6.03 6.40
C LYS A 37 9.06 4.75 6.68
N THR A 38 8.57 3.91 7.59
CA THR A 38 9.14 2.59 7.86
C THR A 38 9.03 1.70 6.62
N GLY A 39 7.86 1.67 5.98
CA GLY A 39 7.62 0.92 4.76
C GLY A 39 8.53 1.30 3.59
N GLU A 40 8.79 2.59 3.37
CA GLU A 40 9.74 3.07 2.36
C GLU A 40 11.16 2.57 2.62
N THR A 41 11.53 2.44 3.89
CA THR A 41 12.84 1.92 4.30
C THR A 41 12.91 0.42 4.03
N LEU A 42 11.89 -0.33 4.44
CA LEU A 42 11.79 -1.77 4.19
C LEU A 42 11.77 -2.08 2.68
N ARG A 43 10.99 -1.33 1.89
CA ARG A 43 10.95 -1.43 0.43
C ARG A 43 12.33 -1.22 -0.18
N ARG A 44 13.05 -0.19 0.25
CA ARG A 44 14.39 0.11 -0.27
C ARG A 44 15.36 -1.05 -0.03
N ILE A 45 15.34 -1.63 1.18
CA ILE A 45 16.18 -2.78 1.52
C ILE A 45 15.79 -3.99 0.66
N ALA A 46 14.49 -4.30 0.61
CA ALA A 46 13.96 -5.45 -0.14
C ALA A 46 14.28 -5.41 -1.64
N LEU A 47 14.33 -4.20 -2.25
CA LEU A 47 14.58 -4.01 -3.68
C LEU A 47 16.05 -3.89 -4.07
N ASN A 48 16.93 -3.41 -3.18
CA ASN A 48 18.31 -3.05 -3.55
C ASN A 48 19.38 -3.96 -2.93
N GLU A 49 19.05 -4.69 -1.87
CA GLU A 49 20.02 -5.53 -1.17
C GLU A 49 19.97 -6.99 -1.65
N ASN A 50 21.14 -7.65 -1.61
CA ASN A 50 21.25 -9.08 -1.84
C ASN A 50 20.82 -9.86 -0.59
N MET A 51 19.70 -10.57 -0.68
CA MET A 51 19.17 -11.41 0.40
C MET A 51 18.41 -12.61 -0.19
N SER A 52 18.06 -13.58 0.67
CA SER A 52 17.21 -14.69 0.25
C SER A 52 15.79 -14.22 -0.08
N GLU A 53 15.13 -14.94 -0.99
CA GLU A 53 13.73 -14.64 -1.38
C GLU A 53 12.79 -14.65 -0.17
N LEU A 54 13.02 -15.54 0.81
CA LEU A 54 12.22 -15.61 2.03
C LEU A 54 12.42 -14.37 2.92
N ALA A 55 13.66 -13.87 3.06
CA ALA A 55 13.92 -12.65 3.81
C ALA A 55 13.23 -11.44 3.13
N ARG A 56 13.31 -11.34 1.80
CA ARG A 56 12.62 -10.31 1.03
C ARG A 56 11.10 -10.36 1.23
N ALA A 57 10.51 -11.56 1.18
CA ALA A 57 9.08 -11.75 1.44
C ALA A 57 8.70 -11.29 2.85
N PHE A 58 9.51 -11.59 3.87
CA PHE A 58 9.26 -11.09 5.23
C PHE A 58 9.34 -9.58 5.34
N LEU A 59 10.24 -8.90 4.62
CA LEU A 59 10.28 -7.44 4.61
C LEU A 59 9.00 -6.83 4.01
N PHE A 60 8.45 -7.42 2.94
CA PHE A 60 7.16 -6.98 2.40
C PHE A 60 6.01 -7.25 3.37
N LEU A 61 6.03 -8.37 4.10
CA LEU A 61 5.04 -8.64 5.15
C LEU A 61 5.18 -7.68 6.34
N SER A 62 6.40 -7.29 6.72
CA SER A 62 6.66 -6.27 7.74
C SER A 62 6.15 -4.89 7.32
N ASP A 63 6.36 -4.49 6.07
CA ASP A 63 5.81 -3.26 5.50
C ASP A 63 4.27 -3.25 5.58
N ARG A 64 3.63 -4.33 5.14
CA ARG A 64 2.17 -4.49 5.23
C ARG A 64 1.67 -4.45 6.67
N ALA A 65 2.34 -5.11 7.61
CA ALA A 65 1.95 -5.12 9.01
C ALA A 65 1.97 -3.70 9.60
N GLU A 66 3.05 -2.95 9.35
CA GLU A 66 3.17 -1.55 9.74
C GLU A 66 2.07 -0.69 9.10
N HIS A 67 1.86 -0.84 7.80
CA HIS A 67 0.87 -0.07 7.06
C HIS A 67 -0.57 -0.32 7.54
N ILE A 68 -0.88 -1.57 7.91
CA ILE A 68 -2.17 -1.91 8.51
C ILE A 68 -2.38 -1.17 9.83
N GLU A 69 -1.39 -1.17 10.71
CA GLU A 69 -1.52 -0.56 12.04
C GLU A 69 -1.54 0.97 11.98
N SER A 70 -0.68 1.59 11.17
CA SER A 70 -0.51 3.04 11.17
C SER A 70 -1.37 3.80 10.16
N VAL A 71 -1.90 3.14 9.12
CA VAL A 71 -2.71 3.80 8.09
C VAL A 71 -4.10 3.18 7.97
N ILE A 72 -4.19 1.87 7.74
CA ILE A 72 -5.46 1.21 7.37
C ILE A 72 -6.44 1.19 8.55
N LYS A 73 -6.02 0.70 9.73
CA LYS A 73 -6.88 0.63 10.91
C LYS A 73 -7.36 2.00 11.40
N PRO A 74 -6.50 3.04 11.50
CA PRO A 74 -6.95 4.39 11.85
C PRO A 74 -7.98 4.93 10.86
N ALA A 75 -7.73 4.81 9.55
CA ALA A 75 -8.66 5.29 8.54
C ALA A 75 -10.02 4.61 8.68
N LEU A 76 -10.09 3.28 8.80
CA LEU A 76 -11.35 2.55 8.90
C LEU A 76 -12.15 2.84 10.18
N LYS A 77 -11.52 3.36 11.25
CA LYS A 77 -12.24 3.81 12.46
C LYS A 77 -12.97 5.13 12.23
N GLU A 78 -12.49 5.98 11.32
CA GLU A 78 -13.20 7.18 10.91
C GLU A 78 -14.41 6.76 10.05
N LYS A 79 -15.61 6.86 10.61
CA LYS A 79 -16.88 6.35 10.03
C LYS A 79 -17.23 6.85 8.62
N ASN A 80 -16.50 7.85 8.10
CA ASN A 80 -16.73 8.45 6.79
C ASN A 80 -15.57 8.26 5.79
N SER A 81 -14.53 7.49 6.12
CA SER A 81 -13.42 7.30 5.20
C SER A 81 -13.63 6.06 4.30
N SER A 82 -13.53 6.29 2.99
CA SER A 82 -13.27 5.21 2.04
C SER A 82 -11.76 5.11 1.89
N LEU A 83 -11.23 3.89 1.92
CA LEU A 83 -9.80 3.65 1.80
C LEU A 83 -9.55 2.78 0.57
N ALA A 84 -8.71 3.28 -0.34
CA ALA A 84 -8.22 2.53 -1.48
C ALA A 84 -6.70 2.36 -1.36
N THR A 85 -6.22 1.13 -1.51
CA THR A 85 -4.78 0.84 -1.62
C THR A 85 -4.49 0.22 -2.97
N GLY A 86 -3.31 0.48 -3.52
CA GLY A 86 -2.80 -0.23 -4.69
C GLY A 86 -1.31 0.05 -4.91
N VAL A 87 -0.65 -0.84 -5.66
CA VAL A 87 0.80 -0.79 -5.94
C VAL A 87 1.12 0.18 -7.09
#